data_AF-A0A6A4EHW7-F1
#
_entry.id   AF-A0A6A4EHW7-F1
#
_cell.length_a   1.000
_cell.length_b   1.000
_cell.length_c   1.000
_cell.angle_alpha   90.00
_cell.angle_beta   90.00
_cell.angle_gamma   90.00
#
_symmetry.space_group_name_H-M   'P 1'
#
loop_
_entity.id
_entity.type
_entity.pdbx_description
1 polymer ?
#
loop_
_entity_poly.entity_id
_entity_poly.type
_entity_poly.pdbx_seq_one_letter_code
_entity_poly.pdbx_strand_id
1 'polypeptide(L)'
;MLAQQQEVEADVRKEDQLNINEFGRNNASLHEIREQKKALKDKLDTLDDANTDLMMGEGDNVQLFIGESFVESSEDFAQEYLEKRVEEANAELKKLQAEESKLEARQAVLKKVLYGRFGQSINLEDS
;
A
#
# COMPACT_ATOMS: atom_id res chain seq x y z
N MET A 1 -11.03 7.35 44.77
CA MET A 1 -11.07 8.74 44.30
C MET A 1 -11.00 8.69 42.79
N LEU A 2 -12.09 9.01 42.10
CA LEU A 2 -12.13 9.12 40.64
C LEU A 2 -11.37 10.39 40.27
N ALA A 3 -10.23 10.25 39.59
CA ALA A 3 -9.49 11.39 39.07
C ALA A 3 -10.43 12.15 38.11
N GLN A 4 -10.72 13.41 38.42
CA GLN A 4 -11.43 14.30 37.51
C GLN A 4 -10.61 14.36 36.22
N GLN A 5 -11.17 13.80 35.15
CA GLN A 5 -10.68 14.02 33.80
C GLN A 5 -10.82 15.51 33.54
N GLN A 6 -9.69 16.22 33.51
CA GLN A 6 -9.66 17.58 32.96
C GLN A 6 -9.94 17.44 31.47
N GLU A 7 -11.20 17.59 31.08
CA GLU A 7 -11.56 17.93 29.71
C GLU A 7 -10.94 19.29 29.43
N VAL A 8 -9.82 19.29 28.71
CA VAL A 8 -9.27 20.51 28.14
C VAL A 8 -10.26 20.91 27.04
N GLU A 9 -11.17 21.82 27.37
CA GLU A 9 -12.03 22.53 26.40
C GLU A 9 -11.13 23.46 25.55
N ALA A 10 -10.29 22.85 24.71
CA ALA A 10 -9.49 23.58 23.74
C ALA A 10 -10.40 23.95 22.58
N ASP A 11 -10.66 25.25 22.44
CA ASP A 11 -11.47 25.78 21.33
C ASP A 11 -10.85 25.37 19.98
N VAL A 12 -11.60 24.61 19.18
CA VAL A 12 -11.11 23.99 17.93
C VAL A 12 -10.94 25.08 16.87
N ARG A 13 -9.69 25.37 16.51
CA ARG A 13 -9.43 26.37 15.46
C ARG A 13 -9.60 25.75 14.08
N LYS A 14 -9.81 26.60 13.08
CA LYS A 14 -9.86 26.18 11.66
C LYS A 14 -8.61 25.38 11.26
N GLU A 15 -7.43 25.79 11.71
CA GLU A 15 -6.16 25.10 11.43
C GLU A 15 -6.13 23.68 12.02
N ASP A 16 -6.69 23.50 13.21
CA ASP A 16 -6.80 22.19 13.84
C ASP A 16 -7.71 21.27 13.03
N GLN A 17 -8.86 21.78 12.60
CA GLN A 17 -9.78 21.03 11.76
C GLN A 17 -9.15 20.65 10.40
N LEU A 18 -8.32 21.52 9.83
CA LEU A 18 -7.58 21.20 8.61
C LEU A 18 -6.59 20.05 8.84
N ASN A 19 -5.86 20.07 9.96
CA ASN A 19 -4.95 19.00 10.34
C ASN A 19 -5.69 17.68 10.61
N ILE A 20 -6.87 17.72 11.24
CA ILE A 20 -7.73 16.54 11.45
C ILE A 20 -8.22 15.97 10.12
N ASN A 21 -8.72 16.82 9.22
CA ASN A 21 -9.19 16.40 7.90
C ASN A 21 -8.03 15.86 7.03
N GLU A 22 -6.83 16.41 7.17
CA GLU A 22 -5.64 15.88 6.52
C GLU A 22 -5.25 14.52 7.10
N PHE A 23 -5.27 14.37 8.42
CA PHE A 23 -4.98 13.11 9.09
C PHE A 23 -5.91 11.98 8.62
N GLY A 24 -7.22 12.24 8.59
CA GLY A 24 -8.21 11.27 8.10
C GLY A 24 -8.01 10.87 6.63
N ARG A 25 -7.69 11.85 5.76
CA ARG A 25 -7.38 11.57 4.34
C ARG A 25 -6.11 10.75 4.18
N ASN A 26 -5.04 11.10 4.90
CA ASN A 26 -3.79 10.37 4.85
C ASN A 26 -3.96 8.93 5.36
N ASN A 27 -4.82 8.70 6.35
CA ASN A 27 -5.12 7.35 6.82
C ASN A 27 -5.83 6.50 5.77
N ALA A 28 -6.85 7.05 5.11
CA ALA A 28 -7.54 6.36 4.02
C ALA A 28 -6.57 6.01 2.88
N SER A 29 -5.72 6.96 2.45
CA SER A 29 -4.71 6.70 1.43
C SER A 29 -3.66 5.67 1.86
N LEU A 30 -3.23 5.67 3.13
CA LEU A 30 -2.31 4.64 3.65
C LEU A 30 -2.95 3.25 3.62
N HIS A 31 -4.23 3.13 3.95
CA HIS A 31 -4.96 1.87 3.87
C HIS A 31 -5.01 1.35 2.42
N GLU A 32 -5.43 2.20 1.48
CA GLU A 32 -5.48 1.86 0.05
C GLU A 32 -4.10 1.45 -0.49
N ILE A 33 -3.04 2.18 -0.16
CA ILE A 33 -1.67 1.84 -0.58
C ILE A 33 -1.25 0.48 -0.01
N ARG A 34 -1.57 0.18 1.24
CA ARG A 34 -1.24 -1.11 1.87
C ARG A 34 -1.98 -2.27 1.20
N GLU A 35 -3.25 -2.09 0.83
CA GLU A 35 -4.01 -3.06 0.05
C GLU A 35 -3.43 -3.28 -1.34
N GLN A 36 -3.11 -2.20 -2.06
CA GLN A 36 -2.46 -2.28 -3.38
C GLN A 36 -1.12 -3.00 -3.31
N LYS A 37 -0.29 -2.69 -2.31
CA LYS A 37 0.98 -3.39 -2.08
C LYS A 37 0.78 -4.88 -1.80
N LYS A 38 -0.27 -5.26 -1.07
CA LYS A 38 -0.59 -6.67 -0.81
C LYS A 38 -0.95 -7.37 -2.12
N ALA A 39 -1.85 -6.79 -2.91
CA ALA A 39 -2.23 -7.34 -4.21
C ALA A 39 -1.03 -7.47 -5.17
N LEU A 40 -0.09 -6.51 -5.16
CA LEU A 40 1.14 -6.58 -5.95
C LEU A 40 2.08 -7.69 -5.50
N LYS A 41 2.17 -7.97 -4.19
CA LYS A 41 2.95 -9.10 -3.67
C LYS A 41 2.33 -10.44 -4.08
N ASP A 42 1.02 -10.58 -3.92
CA ASP A 42 0.29 -11.79 -4.34
C ASP A 42 0.48 -12.04 -5.86
N LYS A 43 0.51 -10.96 -6.66
CA LYS A 43 0.81 -11.03 -8.10
C LYS A 43 2.26 -11.44 -8.38
N LEU A 44 3.24 -10.95 -7.61
CA LEU A 44 4.64 -11.36 -7.74
C LEU A 44 4.80 -12.85 -7.42
N ASP A 45 4.19 -13.32 -6.34
CA ASP A 45 4.21 -14.74 -5.97
C ASP A 45 3.62 -15.61 -7.10
N THR A 46 2.49 -15.17 -7.69
CA THR A 46 1.87 -15.86 -8.85
C THR A 46 2.79 -15.88 -10.08
N LEU A 47 3.55 -14.81 -10.32
CA LEU A 47 4.50 -14.74 -11.43
C LEU A 47 5.73 -15.65 -11.19
N ASP A 48 6.19 -15.75 -9.94
CA ASP A 48 7.28 -16.64 -9.55
C ASP A 48 6.88 -18.12 -9.68
N ASP A 49 5.65 -18.46 -9.30
CA ASP A 49 5.07 -19.79 -9.51
C ASP A 49 5.01 -20.11 -11.02
N ALA A 50 4.49 -19.19 -11.84
CA ALA A 50 4.42 -19.36 -13.29
C ALA A 50 5.81 -19.52 -13.94
N ASN A 51 6.82 -18.81 -13.43
CA ASN A 51 8.19 -18.92 -13.91
C ASN A 51 8.80 -20.28 -13.53
N THR A 52 8.50 -20.78 -12.33
CA THR A 52 8.91 -22.12 -11.89
C THR A 52 8.29 -23.21 -12.77
N ASP A 53 6.99 -23.09 -13.07
CA ASP A 53 6.28 -24.02 -13.94
C ASP A 53 6.86 -24.01 -15.37
N LEU A 54 7.16 -22.83 -15.91
CA LEU A 54 7.79 -22.68 -17.23
C LEU A 54 9.15 -23.39 -17.30
N MET A 55 9.98 -23.25 -16.25
CA MET A 55 11.29 -23.88 -16.15
C MET A 55 11.23 -25.42 -16.01
N MET A 56 10.08 -25.97 -15.62
CA MET A 56 9.84 -27.40 -15.55
C MET A 56 9.30 -27.99 -16.86
N GLY A 57 9.06 -27.16 -17.88
CA GLY A 57 8.64 -27.57 -19.21
C GLY A 57 9.70 -28.39 -19.96
N GLU A 58 9.25 -29.15 -20.97
CA GLU A 58 10.10 -30.04 -21.77
C GLU A 58 10.52 -29.42 -23.13
N GLY A 59 10.42 -28.10 -23.32
CA GLY A 59 10.88 -27.42 -24.54
C GLY A 59 9.82 -27.27 -25.64
N ASP A 60 8.53 -27.33 -25.28
CA ASP A 60 7.39 -27.21 -26.20
C ASP A 60 6.81 -25.79 -26.20
N ASN A 61 5.97 -25.47 -27.19
CA ASN A 61 5.25 -24.19 -27.19
C ASN A 61 4.34 -24.07 -25.95
N VAL A 62 4.35 -22.89 -25.34
CA VAL A 62 3.57 -22.58 -24.13
C VAL A 62 2.41 -21.65 -24.43
N GLN A 63 1.32 -21.82 -23.68
CA GLN A 63 0.14 -20.98 -23.81
C GLN A 63 0.10 -19.94 -22.70
N LEU A 64 0.30 -18.67 -23.07
CA LEU A 64 0.15 -17.53 -22.17
C LEU A 64 -1.33 -17.15 -22.04
N PHE A 65 -1.83 -17.06 -20.81
CA PHE A 65 -3.16 -16.51 -20.55
C PHE A 65 -3.07 -14.98 -20.42
N ILE A 66 -3.69 -14.26 -21.36
CA ILE A 66 -3.66 -12.80 -21.42
C ILE A 66 -5.09 -12.27 -21.54
N GLY A 67 -5.54 -11.57 -20.50
CA GLY A 67 -6.90 -11.04 -20.43
C GLY A 67 -7.93 -12.16 -20.35
N GLU A 68 -8.53 -12.50 -21.49
CA GLU A 68 -9.57 -13.53 -21.62
C GLU A 68 -9.21 -14.58 -22.69
N SER A 69 -7.94 -14.66 -23.10
CA SER A 69 -7.51 -15.53 -24.21
C SER A 69 -6.18 -16.20 -23.94
N PHE A 70 -5.99 -17.39 -24.53
CA PHE A 70 -4.71 -18.09 -24.56
C PHE A 70 -3.97 -17.79 -25.86
N VAL A 71 -2.70 -17.44 -25.75
CA VAL A 71 -1.82 -17.14 -26.87
C VAL A 71 -0.65 -18.11 -26.83
N GLU A 72 -0.47 -18.88 -27.91
CA GLU A 72 0.68 -19.76 -28.07
C GLU A 72 1.95 -18.94 -28.30
N SER A 73 3.02 -19.31 -27.63
CA SER A 73 4.30 -18.63 -27.64
C SER A 73 5.45 -19.62 -27.47
N SER A 74 6.66 -19.24 -27.89
CA SER A 74 7.86 -19.94 -27.46
C SER A 74 8.11 -19.74 -25.97
N GLU A 75 8.82 -20.69 -25.36
CA GLU A 75 9.28 -20.59 -23.97
C GLU A 75 10.15 -19.34 -23.75
N ASP A 76 11.11 -19.07 -24.65
CA ASP A 76 11.97 -17.89 -24.57
C ASP A 76 11.17 -16.58 -24.45
N PHE A 77 10.11 -16.42 -25.26
CA PHE A 77 9.27 -15.23 -25.21
C PHE A 77 8.41 -15.20 -23.95
N ALA A 78 7.90 -16.36 -23.51
CA ALA A 78 7.14 -16.45 -22.28
C ALA A 78 7.99 -16.08 -21.06
N GLN A 79 9.27 -16.47 -21.05
CA GLN A 79 10.23 -16.13 -20.01
C GLN A 79 10.51 -14.62 -20.00
N GLU A 80 10.86 -14.02 -21.15
CA GLU A 80 11.07 -12.56 -21.24
C GLU A 80 9.82 -11.78 -20.82
N TYR A 81 8.63 -12.29 -21.18
CA TYR A 81 7.35 -11.71 -20.79
C TYR A 81 7.12 -11.75 -19.28
N LEU A 82 7.39 -12.89 -18.63
CA LEU A 82 7.27 -13.03 -17.17
C LEU A 82 8.28 -12.14 -16.45
N GLU A 83 9.54 -12.13 -16.88
CA GLU A 83 10.60 -11.27 -16.31
C GLU A 83 10.21 -9.80 -16.35
N LYS A 84 9.73 -9.32 -17.49
CA LYS A 84 9.26 -7.93 -17.63
C LYS A 84 8.11 -7.61 -16.67
N ARG A 85 7.18 -8.56 -16.45
CA ARG A 85 6.06 -8.36 -15.53
C ARG A 85 6.49 -8.33 -14.08
N VAL A 86 7.49 -9.15 -13.72
CA VAL A 86 8.13 -9.11 -12.40
C VAL A 86 8.83 -7.76 -12.20
N GLU A 87 9.54 -7.25 -13.20
CA GLU A 87 10.19 -5.92 -13.13
C GLU A 87 9.17 -4.79 -12.96
N GLU A 88 8.10 -4.79 -13.76
CA GLU A 88 7.02 -3.79 -13.69
C GLU A 88 6.36 -3.79 -12.30
N ALA A 89 6.00 -4.98 -11.78
CA ALA A 89 5.39 -5.12 -10.46
C ALA A 89 6.34 -4.69 -9.33
N ASN A 90 7.62 -5.03 -9.41
CA ASN A 90 8.62 -4.58 -8.43
C ASN A 90 8.85 -3.07 -8.46
N ALA A 91 8.85 -2.46 -9.65
CA ALA A 91 8.98 -1.01 -9.79
C ALA A 91 7.77 -0.28 -9.18
N GLU A 92 6.56 -0.80 -9.39
CA GLU A 92 5.33 -0.28 -8.77
C GLU A 92 5.34 -0.44 -7.25
N LEU A 93 5.75 -1.61 -6.75
CA LEU A 93 5.88 -1.88 -5.32
C LEU A 93 6.84 -0.88 -4.64
N LYS A 94 7.98 -0.58 -5.27
CA LYS A 94 8.94 0.42 -4.77
C LYS A 94 8.35 1.83 -4.73
N LYS A 95 7.55 2.22 -5.73
CA LYS A 95 6.86 3.52 -5.75
C LYS A 95 5.87 3.63 -4.60
N LEU A 96 5.04 2.61 -4.40
CA LEU A 96 4.06 2.58 -3.31
C LEU A 96 4.72 2.57 -1.92
N GLN A 97 5.83 1.86 -1.75
CA GLN A 97 6.62 1.90 -0.51
C GLN A 97 7.15 3.31 -0.20
N ALA A 98 7.65 4.02 -1.22
CA ALA A 98 8.13 5.38 -1.05
C ALA A 98 7.00 6.36 -0.72
N GLU A 99 5.81 6.15 -1.29
CA GLU A 99 4.62 6.96 -0.99
C GLU A 99 4.10 6.70 0.42
N GLU A 100 3.97 5.43 0.82
CA GLU A 100 3.59 5.02 2.17
C GLU A 100 4.53 5.66 3.21
N SER A 101 5.84 5.58 3.00
CA SER A 101 6.83 6.16 3.93
C SER A 101 6.66 7.68 4.08
N LYS A 102 6.32 8.39 3.00
CA LYS A 102 6.05 9.84 3.04
C LYS A 102 4.78 10.15 3.82
N LEU A 103 3.71 9.38 3.57
CA LEU A 103 2.44 9.57 4.25
C LEU A 103 2.55 9.22 5.74
N GLU A 104 3.26 8.15 6.12
CA GLU A 104 3.54 7.79 7.51
C GLU A 104 4.32 8.90 8.24
N ALA A 105 5.34 9.46 7.59
CA ALA A 105 6.08 10.59 8.15
C ALA A 105 5.16 11.81 8.37
N ARG A 106 4.26 12.11 7.43
CA ARG A 106 3.28 13.19 7.56
C ARG A 106 2.25 12.91 8.67
N GLN A 107 1.75 11.68 8.76
CA GLN A 107 0.83 11.22 9.79
C GLN A 107 1.45 11.36 11.18
N ALA A 108 2.72 10.97 11.36
CA ALA A 108 3.44 11.11 12.63
C ALA A 108 3.59 12.58 13.06
N VAL A 109 3.84 13.50 12.11
CA VAL A 109 3.89 14.94 12.39
C VAL A 109 2.51 15.45 12.83
N LEU A 110 1.45 15.14 12.08
CA LEU A 110 0.08 15.55 12.40
C LEU A 110 -0.36 15.01 13.76
N LYS A 111 -0.06 13.74 14.06
CA LYS A 111 -0.35 13.10 15.34
C LYS A 111 0.27 13.88 16.50
N LYS A 112 1.56 14.24 16.42
CA LYS A 112 2.23 15.05 17.45
C LYS A 112 1.59 16.44 17.63
N VAL A 113 1.26 17.11 16.53
CA VAL A 113 0.63 18.45 16.57
C VAL A 113 -0.73 18.38 17.25
N LEU A 114 -1.56 17.42 16.86
CA LEU A 114 -2.92 17.28 17.37
C LEU A 114 -2.94 16.80 18.83
N TYR A 115 -2.14 15.81 19.22
CA TYR A 115 -2.01 15.40 20.63
C TYR A 115 -1.38 16.48 21.51
N GLY A 116 -0.42 17.25 20.99
CA GLY A 116 0.17 18.36 21.74
C GLY A 116 -0.85 19.47 22.07
N ARG A 117 -1.94 19.55 21.32
CA ARG A 117 -2.96 20.59 21.45
C ARG A 117 -4.22 20.13 22.17
N PHE A 118 -4.72 18.95 21.83
CA PHE A 118 -5.96 18.39 22.39
C PHE A 118 -5.71 17.33 23.48
N GLY A 119 -4.48 16.85 23.66
CA GLY A 119 -4.16 15.83 24.65
C GLY A 119 -5.05 14.60 24.54
N GLN A 120 -5.70 14.21 25.64
CA GLN A 120 -6.60 13.07 25.68
C GLN A 120 -8.01 13.36 25.11
N SER A 121 -8.31 14.60 24.73
CA SER A 121 -9.62 14.96 24.16
C SER A 121 -9.76 14.62 22.67
N ILE A 122 -8.68 14.17 22.01
CA ILE A 122 -8.70 13.70 20.62
C ILE A 122 -8.29 12.24 20.54
N ASN A 123 -9.03 11.45 19.76
CA ASN A 123 -8.67 10.08 19.43
C ASN A 123 -8.20 9.97 17.97
N LEU A 124 -6.95 9.57 17.78
CA LEU A 124 -6.30 9.45 16.47
C LEU A 124 -5.69 8.05 16.28
N GLU A 125 -6.31 7.04 16.88
CA GLU A 125 -5.94 5.64 16.67
C GLU A 125 -6.64 5.05 15.46
N ASP A 126 -5.91 4.20 14.72
CA ASP A 126 -6.34 3.58 13.47
C ASP A 126 -7.66 2.81 13.67
N SER A 127 -8.64 3.12 12.82
CA SER A 127 -9.75 2.23 12.50
C SER A 127 -9.51 1.64 11.12
#